data_AF-A0A0N4YZK1-F1
#
_entry.id   AF-A0A0N4YZK1-F1
#
_cell.length_a   1.000
_cell.length_b   1.000
_cell.length_c   1.000
_cell.angle_alpha   90.00
_cell.angle_beta   90.00
_cell.angle_gamma   90.00
#
_symmetry.space_group_name_H-M   'P 1'
#
loop_
_entity.id
_entity.type
_entity.pdbx_description
1 polymer ?
#
loop_
_entity_poly.entity_id
_entity_poly.type
_entity_poly.pdbx_seq_one_letter_code
_entity_poly.pdbx_strand_id
1 'polypeptide(L)'
;KIIDASIEPDIKASRPLKEPFPTIDNLQVFDVDVNLRRIYYVTESPVGVNISWFSMNNAENPRLILGAAKQKVTAEAFLETYYYISFKQDYLQNNINSVPLYRRPYWHAADIRHVSDMKLDWLTQKVYFTTGRAGKVMSVDSQGEHLSTIAAGDWTYALALDPCSGLVFWSDSGYKASGGLYEPRIERSNMAGGNRKVIVRESVSLPAAIAVDFRRVFSYSSLS
;
A
#
# COMPACT_ATOMS: atom_id res chain seq x y z
N LYS A 1 11.78 19.96 4.84
CA LYS A 1 11.35 20.59 6.12
C LYS A 1 9.98 20.02 6.44
N ILE A 2 9.85 19.20 7.49
CA ILE A 2 8.54 18.70 7.96
C ILE A 2 7.85 19.90 8.60
N ILE A 3 6.61 20.17 8.20
CA ILE A 3 5.83 21.30 8.69
C ILE A 3 4.59 20.67 9.34
N ASP A 4 4.39 20.94 10.62
CA ASP A 4 3.14 20.64 11.30
C ASP A 4 2.09 21.64 10.79
N ALA A 5 1.00 21.17 10.21
CA ALA A 5 0.01 22.01 9.56
C ALA A 5 -1.35 21.79 10.21
N SER A 6 -1.92 22.85 10.78
CA SER A 6 -3.31 22.85 11.23
C SER A 6 -4.24 22.81 10.01
N ILE A 7 -5.09 21.79 9.94
CA ILE A 7 -6.10 21.64 8.89
C ILE A 7 -7.36 22.36 9.37
N GLU A 8 -7.69 23.50 8.76
CA GLU A 8 -9.00 24.13 8.94
C GLU A 8 -9.99 23.53 7.92
N PRO A 9 -11.17 23.01 8.36
CA PRO A 9 -12.14 22.46 7.44
C PRO A 9 -12.86 23.60 6.67
N ASP A 10 -12.79 23.57 5.34
CA ASP A 10 -13.57 24.46 4.48
C ASP A 10 -15.04 23.96 4.41
N ILE A 11 -15.85 24.37 5.39
CA ILE A 11 -17.26 23.98 5.49
C ILE A 11 -18.11 24.95 4.65
N LYS A 12 -17.99 24.85 3.32
CA LYS A 12 -18.98 25.40 2.38
C LYS A 12 -19.48 24.32 1.42
N ALA A 13 -19.92 23.18 1.96
CA ALA A 13 -20.58 22.15 1.17
C ALA A 13 -21.97 22.66 0.71
N SER A 14 -22.09 23.02 -0.57
CA SER A 14 -23.27 23.74 -1.08
C SER A 14 -24.52 22.89 -1.25
N ARG A 15 -24.46 21.55 -1.16
CA ARG A 15 -25.63 20.65 -0.98
C ARG A 15 -25.19 19.34 -0.33
N PRO A 16 -25.75 18.93 0.82
CA PRO A 16 -25.51 17.60 1.38
C PRO A 16 -26.04 16.51 0.43
N LEU A 17 -25.49 15.30 0.52
CA LEU A 17 -25.99 14.13 -0.22
C LEU A 17 -27.50 13.97 0.01
N LYS A 18 -28.26 13.60 -1.03
CA LYS A 18 -29.70 13.38 -0.91
C LYS A 18 -30.03 12.22 0.04
N GLU A 19 -29.19 11.19 0.02
CA GLU A 19 -29.26 10.01 0.88
C GLU A 19 -27.85 9.63 1.34
N PRO A 20 -27.66 9.09 2.56
CA PRO A 20 -26.36 8.64 3.02
C PRO A 20 -25.88 7.42 2.22
N PHE A 21 -24.56 7.26 2.11
CA PHE A 21 -23.97 6.02 1.59
C PHE A 21 -24.30 4.82 2.51
N PRO A 22 -24.32 3.59 1.97
CA PRO A 22 -24.52 2.39 2.77
C PRO A 22 -23.45 2.25 3.85
N THR A 23 -23.83 1.69 5.00
CA THR A 23 -22.87 1.31 6.04
C THR A 23 -21.93 0.23 5.50
N ILE A 24 -20.63 0.38 5.77
CA ILE A 24 -19.61 -0.60 5.41
C ILE A 24 -19.07 -1.23 6.68
N ASP A 25 -19.45 -2.48 6.94
CA ASP A 25 -19.00 -3.19 8.13
C ASP A 25 -17.50 -3.51 8.07
N ASN A 26 -16.83 -3.39 9.21
CA ASN A 26 -15.40 -3.67 9.37
C ASN A 26 -14.49 -2.87 8.41
N LEU A 27 -14.91 -1.66 8.05
CA LEU A 27 -14.12 -0.70 7.28
C LEU A 27 -12.80 -0.38 8.00
N GLN A 28 -11.68 -0.53 7.29
CA GLN A 28 -10.34 -0.20 7.79
C GLN A 28 -9.88 1.17 7.28
N VAL A 29 -9.96 1.36 5.97
CA VAL A 29 -9.52 2.58 5.28
C VAL A 29 -10.31 2.75 3.98
N PHE A 30 -10.44 3.99 3.51
CA PHE A 30 -11.02 4.31 2.22
C PHE A 30 -10.21 5.42 1.53
N ASP A 31 -10.34 5.49 0.21
CA ASP A 31 -9.82 6.56 -0.62
C ASP A 31 -10.79 6.87 -1.77
N VAL A 32 -10.71 8.07 -2.35
CA VAL A 32 -11.73 8.58 -3.27
C VAL A 32 -11.11 8.99 -4.60
N ASP A 33 -11.65 8.44 -5.69
CA ASP A 33 -11.43 8.97 -7.03
C ASP A 33 -12.53 9.97 -7.37
N VAL A 34 -12.22 11.26 -7.28
CA VAL A 34 -13.18 12.33 -7.59
C VAL A 34 -13.49 12.38 -9.09
N ASN A 35 -12.53 12.05 -9.95
CA ASN A 35 -12.69 12.11 -11.40
C ASN A 35 -13.63 11.01 -11.89
N LEU A 36 -13.45 9.79 -11.39
CA LEU A 36 -14.31 8.66 -11.72
C LEU A 36 -15.53 8.52 -10.81
N ARG A 37 -15.65 9.38 -9.79
CA ARG A 37 -16.69 9.33 -8.74
C ARG A 37 -16.79 7.94 -8.12
N ARG A 38 -15.65 7.40 -7.70
CA ARG A 38 -15.55 6.09 -7.06
C ARG A 38 -15.03 6.23 -5.65
N ILE A 39 -15.53 5.38 -4.76
CA ILE A 39 -14.99 5.21 -3.41
C ILE A 39 -14.34 3.83 -3.37
N TYR A 40 -13.04 3.81 -3.14
CA TYR A 40 -12.25 2.61 -2.90
C TYR A 40 -12.16 2.40 -1.40
N TYR A 41 -12.25 1.17 -0.94
CA TYR A 41 -12.25 0.88 0.49
C TYR A 41 -11.74 -0.51 0.79
N VAL A 42 -11.31 -0.68 2.03
CA VAL A 42 -10.77 -1.92 2.56
C VAL A 42 -11.63 -2.38 3.73
N THR A 43 -12.09 -3.62 3.68
CA THR A 43 -12.71 -4.29 4.83
C THR A 43 -11.88 -5.48 5.26
N GLU A 44 -11.90 -5.79 6.55
CA GLU A 44 -11.24 -6.98 7.08
C GLU A 44 -12.26 -7.89 7.76
N SER A 45 -12.11 -9.20 7.53
CA SER A 45 -12.92 -10.24 8.13
C SER A 45 -12.03 -11.38 8.60
N PRO A 46 -12.54 -12.36 9.37
CA PRO A 46 -11.76 -13.53 9.76
C PRO A 46 -11.16 -14.30 8.58
N VAL A 47 -11.75 -14.24 7.37
CA VAL A 47 -11.26 -14.94 6.18
C VAL A 47 -10.24 -14.15 5.35
N GLY A 48 -10.07 -12.86 5.60
CA GLY A 48 -9.10 -12.04 4.89
C GLY A 48 -9.53 -10.59 4.73
N VAL A 49 -8.66 -9.83 4.07
CA VAL A 49 -8.93 -8.47 3.64
C VAL A 49 -9.62 -8.48 2.28
N ASN A 50 -10.59 -7.60 2.11
CA ASN A 50 -11.18 -7.27 0.81
C ASN A 50 -10.86 -5.83 0.46
N ILE A 51 -10.31 -5.61 -0.74
CA ILE A 51 -10.21 -4.28 -1.37
C ILE A 51 -11.30 -4.22 -2.44
N SER A 52 -12.17 -3.22 -2.32
CA SER A 52 -13.33 -3.06 -3.20
C SER A 52 -13.50 -1.59 -3.58
N TRP A 53 -14.37 -1.33 -4.55
CA TRP A 53 -14.84 0.01 -4.83
C TRP A 53 -16.31 0.01 -5.28
N PHE A 54 -17.01 1.12 -5.08
CA PHE A 54 -18.32 1.36 -5.69
C PHE A 54 -18.38 2.74 -6.36
N SER A 55 -19.30 2.89 -7.31
CA SER A 55 -19.62 4.19 -7.90
C SER A 55 -20.43 5.01 -6.91
N MET A 56 -20.12 6.30 -6.73
CA MET A 56 -20.88 7.19 -5.84
C MET A 56 -22.36 7.30 -6.24
N ASN A 57 -22.71 6.98 -7.49
CA ASN A 57 -24.10 6.97 -7.96
C ASN A 57 -24.77 5.59 -7.83
N ASN A 58 -24.04 4.55 -7.42
CA ASN A 58 -24.53 3.19 -7.26
C ASN A 58 -23.74 2.45 -6.17
N ALA A 59 -23.88 2.91 -4.93
CA ALA A 59 -23.11 2.40 -3.81
C ALA A 59 -23.51 0.99 -3.36
N GLU A 60 -24.71 0.53 -3.75
CA GLU A 60 -25.23 -0.80 -3.44
C GLU A 60 -24.57 -1.93 -4.25
N ASN A 61 -23.82 -1.60 -5.30
CA ASN A 61 -23.17 -2.58 -6.17
C ASN A 61 -21.64 -2.43 -6.16
N PRO A 62 -20.96 -2.82 -5.06
CA PRO A 62 -19.51 -2.76 -4.97
C PRO A 62 -18.85 -3.84 -5.83
N ARG A 63 -17.72 -3.47 -6.43
CA ARG A 63 -16.83 -4.36 -7.17
C ARG A 63 -15.64 -4.79 -6.31
N LEU A 64 -15.43 -6.09 -6.18
CA LEU A 64 -14.27 -6.68 -5.51
C LEU A 64 -13.01 -6.59 -6.39
N ILE A 65 -11.96 -5.92 -5.91
CA ILE A 65 -10.63 -5.86 -6.54
C ILE A 65 -9.76 -7.01 -6.04
N LEU A 66 -9.67 -7.17 -4.73
CA LEU A 66 -8.80 -8.15 -4.08
C LEU A 66 -9.56 -8.76 -2.92
N GLY A 67 -9.50 -10.07 -2.75
CA GLY A 67 -10.15 -10.76 -1.64
C GLY A 67 -10.21 -12.26 -1.84
N ALA A 68 -10.47 -13.01 -0.77
CA ALA A 68 -10.51 -14.48 -0.81
C ALA A 68 -11.52 -15.01 -1.85
N ALA A 69 -12.69 -14.36 -1.97
CA ALA A 69 -13.75 -14.75 -2.90
C ALA A 69 -13.41 -14.51 -4.39
N LYS A 70 -12.37 -13.73 -4.70
CA LYS A 70 -11.94 -13.46 -6.08
C LYS A 70 -10.97 -14.50 -6.63
N GLN A 71 -10.40 -15.34 -5.77
CA GLN A 71 -9.45 -16.35 -6.23
C GLN A 71 -10.19 -17.41 -7.05
N LYS A 72 -9.97 -17.40 -8.37
CA LYS A 72 -10.12 -18.64 -9.14
C LYS A 72 -9.14 -19.63 -8.54
N VAL A 73 -9.64 -20.76 -8.06
CA VAL A 73 -8.81 -21.90 -7.67
C VAL A 73 -8.13 -22.41 -8.94
N THR A 74 -7.00 -21.84 -9.32
CA THR A 74 -6.08 -22.44 -10.28
C THR A 74 -4.93 -22.99 -9.46
N ALA A 75 -5.14 -24.19 -8.94
CA ALA A 75 -4.12 -24.99 -8.28
C ALA A 75 -3.12 -25.51 -9.31
N GLU A 76 -2.37 -24.61 -9.94
CA GLU A 76 -1.15 -24.94 -10.66
C GLU A 76 -0.06 -24.08 -10.03
N ALA A 77 0.42 -24.53 -8.88
CA ALA A 77 1.65 -24.02 -8.31
C ALA A 77 2.77 -24.34 -9.31
N PHE A 78 3.11 -23.37 -10.15
CA PHE A 78 4.35 -23.41 -10.92
C PHE A 78 5.49 -23.60 -9.94
N LEU A 79 6.08 -24.80 -9.96
CA LEU A 79 7.27 -25.18 -9.19
C LEU A 79 8.49 -24.44 -9.75
N GLU A 80 8.58 -23.13 -9.54
CA GLU A 80 9.82 -22.41 -9.79
C GLU A 80 10.69 -22.47 -8.54
N THR A 81 11.71 -23.33 -8.60
CA THR A 81 12.75 -23.43 -7.58
C THR A 81 13.67 -22.21 -7.71
N TYR A 82 13.56 -21.26 -6.79
CA TYR A 82 14.51 -20.13 -6.69
C TYR A 82 15.68 -20.52 -5.78
N TYR A 83 16.91 -20.46 -6.30
CA TYR A 83 18.12 -20.49 -5.48
C TYR A 83 18.38 -19.08 -4.94
N TYR A 84 18.55 -18.92 -3.62
CA TYR A 84 19.17 -17.72 -3.06
C TYR A 84 20.41 -18.09 -2.25
N ILE A 85 21.41 -17.19 -2.24
CA ILE A 85 22.57 -17.28 -1.36
C ILE A 85 22.20 -16.57 -0.05
N SER A 86 22.11 -17.33 1.04
CA SER A 86 21.96 -16.80 2.39
C SER A 86 23.34 -16.77 3.05
N PHE A 87 23.87 -15.57 3.32
CA PHE A 87 24.99 -15.42 4.23
C PHE A 87 24.44 -15.49 5.67
N LYS A 88 24.52 -16.66 6.31
CA LYS A 88 24.35 -16.73 7.76
C LYS A 88 25.65 -16.22 8.37
N GLN A 89 25.57 -15.21 9.24
CA GLN A 89 26.72 -14.51 9.79
C GLN A 89 27.48 -15.30 10.87
N ASP A 90 27.23 -16.59 11.03
CA ASP A 90 27.94 -17.43 12.00
C ASP A 90 28.41 -18.74 11.35
N TYR A 91 29.73 -18.94 11.43
CA TYR A 91 30.58 -20.06 11.00
C TYR A 91 31.01 -20.12 9.52
N LEU A 92 32.31 -19.88 9.34
CA LEU A 92 33.12 -20.10 8.14
C LEU A 92 33.05 -21.56 7.67
N GLN A 93 32.05 -21.92 6.88
CA GLN A 93 32.12 -23.06 5.96
C GLN A 93 31.15 -22.85 4.78
N ASN A 94 31.71 -22.66 3.59
CA ASN A 94 30.99 -22.54 2.32
C ASN A 94 30.39 -23.90 1.89
N ASN A 95 29.36 -24.37 2.60
CA ASN A 95 28.57 -25.51 2.16
C ASN A 95 27.36 -25.04 1.34
N ILE A 96 27.39 -25.30 0.04
CA ILE A 96 26.25 -25.12 -0.87
C ILE A 96 25.27 -26.26 -0.59
N ASN A 97 24.37 -26.06 0.38
CA ASN A 97 23.24 -26.97 0.59
C ASN A 97 22.03 -26.42 -0.16
N SER A 98 21.55 -27.15 -1.17
CA SER A 98 20.28 -26.87 -1.85
C SER A 98 19.12 -27.27 -0.94
N VAL A 99 18.57 -26.32 -0.20
CA VAL A 99 17.29 -26.49 0.50
C VAL A 99 16.17 -26.00 -0.42
N PRO A 100 15.13 -26.81 -0.72
CA PRO A 100 13.98 -26.35 -1.47
C PRO A 100 13.28 -25.24 -0.69
N LEU A 101 13.34 -24.02 -1.21
CA LEU A 101 12.63 -22.89 -0.64
C LEU A 101 11.24 -22.88 -1.23
N TYR A 102 10.27 -23.42 -0.48
CA TYR A 102 8.85 -23.28 -0.76
C TYR A 102 8.36 -21.83 -0.55
N ARG A 103 9.10 -20.83 -1.04
CA ARG A 103 8.64 -19.45 -1.02
C ARG A 103 7.68 -19.29 -2.17
N ARG A 104 6.38 -19.41 -1.90
CA ARG A 104 5.32 -19.15 -2.89
C ARG A 104 5.55 -17.75 -3.49
N PRO A 105 5.89 -17.62 -4.79
CA PRO A 105 6.18 -16.31 -5.39
C PRO A 105 4.95 -15.42 -5.50
N TYR A 106 3.76 -16.02 -5.32
CA TYR A 106 2.47 -15.39 -5.49
C TYR A 106 1.76 -15.29 -4.14
N TRP A 107 1.52 -14.06 -3.70
CA TRP A 107 0.64 -13.79 -2.57
C TRP A 107 -0.77 -14.20 -2.94
N HIS A 108 -1.37 -15.08 -2.15
CA HIS A 108 -2.80 -15.29 -2.24
C HIS A 108 -3.47 -14.14 -1.49
N ALA A 109 -4.49 -13.52 -2.08
CA ALA A 109 -5.25 -12.45 -1.44
C ALA A 109 -5.73 -12.80 0.00
N ALA A 110 -5.94 -14.10 0.26
CA ALA A 110 -6.33 -14.63 1.57
C ALA A 110 -5.21 -14.54 2.65
N ASP A 111 -3.95 -14.44 2.23
CA ASP A 111 -2.79 -14.31 3.11
C ASP A 111 -2.53 -12.85 3.50
N ILE A 112 -3.19 -11.89 2.83
CA ILE A 112 -3.07 -10.46 3.11
C ILE A 112 -3.99 -10.12 4.28
N ARG A 113 -3.38 -9.53 5.32
CA ARG A 113 -4.02 -9.15 6.57
C ARG A 113 -3.57 -7.76 7.00
N HIS A 114 -4.39 -7.11 7.82
CA HIS A 114 -4.02 -5.87 8.52
C HIS A 114 -3.53 -4.76 7.57
N VAL A 115 -4.29 -4.51 6.51
CA VAL A 115 -4.01 -3.37 5.64
C VAL A 115 -4.12 -2.09 6.46
N SER A 116 -3.01 -1.37 6.59
CA SER A 116 -2.89 -0.24 7.52
C SER A 116 -3.21 1.09 6.85
N ASP A 117 -2.86 1.23 5.57
CA ASP A 117 -3.23 2.38 4.74
C ASP A 117 -3.35 1.94 3.28
N MET A 118 -4.11 2.72 2.51
CA MET A 118 -4.36 2.51 1.09
C MET A 118 -4.38 3.87 0.38
N LYS A 119 -3.81 3.91 -0.82
CA LYS A 119 -3.81 5.09 -1.69
C LYS A 119 -4.07 4.69 -3.14
N LEU A 120 -4.84 5.51 -3.83
CA LEU A 120 -5.12 5.35 -5.25
C LEU A 120 -4.09 6.09 -6.11
N ASP A 121 -3.49 5.37 -7.06
CA ASP A 121 -2.88 5.98 -8.23
C ASP A 121 -3.98 6.20 -9.29
N TRP A 122 -4.51 7.41 -9.34
CA TRP A 122 -5.55 7.80 -10.30
C TRP A 122 -5.04 7.82 -11.74
N LEU A 123 -3.72 7.97 -11.96
CA LEU A 123 -3.12 8.06 -13.28
C LEU A 123 -3.04 6.68 -13.95
N THR A 124 -2.57 5.67 -13.21
CA THR A 124 -2.43 4.30 -13.74
C THR A 124 -3.54 3.33 -13.29
N GLN A 125 -4.50 3.83 -12.50
CA GLN A 125 -5.64 3.07 -11.99
C GLN A 125 -5.22 1.83 -11.19
N LYS A 126 -4.23 2.04 -10.30
CA LYS A 126 -3.71 1.05 -9.36
C LYS A 126 -3.99 1.48 -7.92
N VAL A 127 -4.22 0.49 -7.07
CA VAL A 127 -4.32 0.68 -5.62
C VAL A 127 -2.99 0.25 -5.01
N TYR A 128 -2.38 1.13 -4.22
CA TYR A 128 -1.22 0.82 -3.39
C TYR A 128 -1.66 0.71 -1.93
N PHE A 129 -1.08 -0.21 -1.18
CA PHE A 129 -1.45 -0.45 0.21
C PHE A 129 -0.30 -1.03 1.04
N THR A 130 -0.35 -0.80 2.35
CA THR A 130 0.60 -1.35 3.33
C THR A 130 -0.05 -2.49 4.12
N THR A 131 0.71 -3.49 4.56
CA THR A 131 0.18 -4.70 5.22
C THR A 131 0.53 -4.81 6.70
N GLY A 132 0.73 -3.67 7.38
CA GLY A 132 0.98 -3.66 8.82
C GLY A 132 2.18 -4.54 9.19
N ARG A 133 1.95 -5.51 10.08
CA ARG A 133 2.97 -6.41 10.64
C ARG A 133 3.63 -7.33 9.61
N ALA A 134 2.99 -7.56 8.46
CA ALA A 134 3.62 -8.31 7.37
C ALA A 134 4.68 -7.47 6.64
N GLY A 135 4.71 -6.16 6.89
CA GLY A 135 5.78 -5.26 6.47
C GLY A 135 5.88 -5.14 4.95
N LYS A 136 4.77 -5.23 4.20
CA LYS A 136 4.78 -5.07 2.74
C LYS A 136 4.15 -3.76 2.33
N VAL A 137 4.74 -3.16 1.30
CA VAL A 137 4.08 -2.21 0.41
C VAL A 137 3.73 -2.97 -0.85
N MET A 138 2.46 -2.97 -1.22
CA MET A 138 1.94 -3.74 -2.35
C MET A 138 1.15 -2.84 -3.29
N SER A 139 0.96 -3.31 -4.53
CA SER A 139 0.06 -2.68 -5.48
C SER A 139 -0.77 -3.71 -6.21
N VAL A 140 -2.00 -3.35 -6.58
CA VAL A 140 -2.89 -4.14 -7.41
C VAL A 140 -3.59 -3.24 -8.43
N ASP A 141 -3.77 -3.69 -9.66
CA ASP A 141 -4.58 -2.91 -10.62
C ASP A 141 -6.07 -2.90 -10.26
N SER A 142 -6.83 -1.97 -10.85
CA SER A 142 -8.27 -1.83 -10.63
C SER A 142 -9.12 -3.06 -11.02
N GLN A 143 -8.59 -3.97 -11.85
CA GLN A 143 -9.23 -5.22 -12.23
C GLN A 143 -8.86 -6.37 -11.28
N GLY A 144 -7.85 -6.20 -10.42
CA GLY A 144 -7.38 -7.20 -9.46
C GLY A 144 -6.49 -8.29 -10.06
N GLU A 145 -5.92 -8.09 -11.25
CA GLU A 145 -5.23 -9.15 -12.00
C GLU A 145 -3.73 -9.20 -11.69
N HIS A 146 -3.11 -8.05 -11.45
CA HIS A 146 -1.67 -7.90 -11.26
C HIS A 146 -1.36 -7.37 -9.86
N LEU A 147 -1.30 -8.29 -8.90
CA LEU A 147 -0.84 -8.02 -7.54
C LEU A 147 0.69 -8.12 -7.48
N SER A 148 1.36 -7.08 -6.97
CA SER A 148 2.82 -7.03 -6.85
C SER A 148 3.29 -6.47 -5.52
N THR A 149 4.42 -6.95 -5.03
CA THR A 149 5.13 -6.35 -3.87
C THR A 149 6.08 -5.27 -4.37
N ILE A 150 5.92 -4.05 -3.86
CA ILE A 150 6.74 -2.88 -4.17
C ILE A 150 7.95 -2.82 -3.24
N ALA A 151 7.73 -3.06 -1.95
CA ALA A 151 8.79 -3.07 -0.95
C ALA A 151 8.48 -4.05 0.19
N ALA A 152 9.53 -4.55 0.82
CA ALA A 152 9.48 -5.33 2.05
C ALA A 152 10.26 -4.62 3.16
N GLY A 153 9.64 -4.50 4.30
CA GLY A 153 10.13 -3.88 5.52
C GLY A 153 9.76 -4.70 6.73
N ASP A 154 9.75 -4.05 7.90
CA ASP A 154 9.52 -4.71 9.18
C ASP A 154 8.05 -4.61 9.59
N TRP A 155 7.53 -3.38 9.70
CA TRP A 155 6.12 -3.12 9.97
C TRP A 155 5.70 -1.80 9.35
N THR A 156 5.03 -1.89 8.20
CA THR A 156 4.67 -0.74 7.35
C THR A 156 3.31 -0.17 7.71
N TYR A 157 3.17 1.16 7.77
CA TYR A 157 1.93 1.82 8.20
C TYR A 157 1.41 2.81 7.16
N ALA A 158 1.82 4.06 7.23
CA ALA A 158 1.31 5.14 6.40
C ALA A 158 1.83 5.02 4.98
N LEU A 159 1.04 5.49 4.02
CA LEU A 159 1.35 5.47 2.60
C LEU A 159 1.02 6.82 1.96
N ALA A 160 1.88 7.29 1.08
CA ALA A 160 1.58 8.42 0.21
C ALA A 160 2.14 8.19 -1.19
N LEU A 161 1.47 8.74 -2.20
CA LEU A 161 1.83 8.59 -3.60
C LEU A 161 2.07 9.94 -4.25
N ASP A 162 3.04 9.98 -5.17
CA ASP A 162 3.18 11.00 -6.21
C ASP A 162 3.10 10.31 -7.57
N PRO A 163 1.89 10.13 -8.12
CA PRO A 163 1.74 9.49 -9.43
C PRO A 163 2.44 10.25 -10.55
N CYS A 164 2.52 11.59 -10.47
CA CYS A 164 3.11 12.41 -11.53
C CYS A 164 4.63 12.26 -11.58
N SER A 165 5.29 12.16 -10.43
CA SER A 165 6.74 11.89 -10.35
C SER A 165 7.07 10.39 -10.31
N GLY A 166 6.05 9.52 -10.32
CA GLY A 166 6.21 8.06 -10.26
C GLY A 166 6.83 7.57 -8.94
N LEU A 167 6.51 8.21 -7.80
CA LEU A 167 7.07 7.89 -6.48
C LEU A 167 6.00 7.38 -5.51
N VAL A 168 6.44 6.51 -4.61
CA VAL A 168 5.67 6.03 -3.46
C VAL A 168 6.49 6.20 -2.20
N PHE A 169 5.84 6.59 -1.12
CA PHE A 169 6.41 6.87 0.19
C PHE A 169 5.67 6.09 1.24
N TRP A 170 6.39 5.52 2.22
CA TRP A 170 5.76 4.82 3.32
C TRP A 170 6.52 5.00 4.63
N SER A 171 5.82 4.80 5.75
CA SER A 171 6.47 4.63 7.04
C SER A 171 6.67 3.16 7.36
N ASP A 172 7.78 2.88 8.04
CA ASP A 172 8.10 1.59 8.62
C ASP A 172 8.50 1.83 10.08
N SER A 173 7.88 1.13 11.03
CA SER A 173 8.25 1.29 12.44
C SER A 173 9.61 0.69 12.77
N GLY A 174 10.13 -0.20 11.91
CA GLY A 174 11.36 -0.93 12.20
C GLY A 174 11.22 -1.92 13.36
N TYR A 175 9.99 -2.22 13.81
CA TYR A 175 9.74 -3.23 14.82
C TYR A 175 9.90 -4.63 14.23
N LYS A 176 10.84 -5.39 14.78
CA LYS A 176 11.17 -6.75 14.32
C LYS A 176 10.63 -7.77 15.30
N ALA A 177 9.69 -8.61 14.86
CA ALA A 177 9.10 -9.67 15.71
C ALA A 177 10.14 -10.70 16.19
N SER A 178 11.24 -10.86 15.45
CA SER A 178 12.37 -11.72 15.81
C SER A 178 13.30 -11.12 16.88
N GLY A 179 13.03 -9.90 17.36
CA GLY A 179 13.96 -9.11 18.15
C GLY A 179 14.98 -8.35 17.28
N GLY A 180 15.65 -7.37 17.90
CA GLY A 180 16.62 -6.49 17.25
C GLY A 180 16.43 -5.03 17.63
N LEU A 181 17.27 -4.16 17.06
CA LEU A 181 17.14 -2.71 17.24
C LEU A 181 15.87 -2.20 16.54
N TYR A 182 15.15 -1.33 17.25
CA TYR A 182 14.00 -0.60 16.74
C TYR A 182 14.49 0.54 15.84
N GLU A 183 14.15 0.48 14.55
CA GLU A 183 14.69 1.37 13.51
C GLU A 183 13.59 2.03 12.66
N PRO A 184 12.83 2.96 13.25
CA PRO A 184 11.73 3.64 12.59
C PRO A 184 12.24 4.58 11.49
N ARG A 185 11.53 4.57 10.36
CA ARG A 185 11.98 5.28 9.16
C ARG A 185 10.83 5.65 8.24
N ILE A 186 11.06 6.69 7.44
CA ILE A 186 10.25 7.00 6.27
C ILE A 186 11.09 6.71 5.05
N GLU A 187 10.52 5.97 4.13
CA GLU A 187 11.18 5.51 2.92
C GLU A 187 10.41 5.93 1.69
N ARG A 188 11.09 5.88 0.54
CA ARG A 188 10.48 6.06 -0.77
C ARG A 188 11.08 5.09 -1.78
N SER A 189 10.36 4.85 -2.86
CA SER A 189 10.87 4.21 -4.07
C SER A 189 10.16 4.80 -5.29
N ASN A 190 10.57 4.40 -6.49
CA ASN A 190 9.67 4.53 -7.63
C ASN A 190 8.47 3.57 -7.46
N MET A 191 7.41 3.81 -8.21
CA MET A 191 6.15 3.04 -8.14
C MET A 191 6.24 1.58 -8.64
N ALA A 192 7.41 1.17 -9.16
CA ALA A 192 7.76 -0.20 -9.50
C ALA A 192 8.69 -0.87 -8.47
N GLY A 193 9.01 -0.21 -7.35
CA GLY A 193 9.86 -0.72 -6.26
C GLY A 193 11.36 -0.47 -6.40
N GLY A 194 11.81 0.10 -7.53
CA GLY A 194 13.20 0.48 -7.76
C GLY A 194 13.59 1.80 -7.08
N ASN A 195 14.90 2.10 -7.03
CA ASN A 195 15.44 3.35 -6.46
C ASN A 195 14.97 3.62 -5.02
N ARG A 196 14.82 2.56 -4.21
CA ARG A 196 14.43 2.66 -2.81
C ARG A 196 15.45 3.46 -1.99
N LYS A 197 14.97 4.40 -1.17
CA LYS A 197 15.80 5.24 -0.30
C LYS A 197 15.09 5.50 1.03
N VAL A 198 15.85 5.44 2.12
CA VAL A 198 15.43 6.01 3.41
C VAL A 198 15.58 7.53 3.33
N ILE A 199 14.50 8.26 3.62
CA ILE A 199 14.47 9.73 3.55
C ILE A 199 14.39 10.38 4.93
N VAL A 200 13.90 9.66 5.94
CA VAL A 200 13.93 10.08 7.35
C VAL A 200 14.24 8.87 8.22
N ARG A 201 15.15 9.03 9.17
CA ARG A 201 15.56 7.98 10.13
C ARG A 201 15.77 8.50 11.57
N GLU A 202 15.82 9.81 11.75
CA GLU A 202 16.13 10.48 13.01
C GLU A 202 14.87 11.17 13.53
N SER A 203 14.67 11.14 14.85
CA SER A 203 13.51 11.74 15.53
C SER A 203 12.15 11.24 15.01
N VAL A 204 12.10 9.99 14.54
CA VAL A 204 10.88 9.31 14.13
C VAL A 204 10.58 8.20 15.14
N SER A 205 9.34 8.10 15.60
CA SER A 205 8.89 6.99 16.45
C SER A 205 7.91 6.10 15.69
N LEU A 206 6.73 6.61 15.34
CA LEU A 206 5.70 5.87 14.61
C LEU A 206 4.91 6.85 13.70
N PRO A 207 5.32 7.07 12.45
CA PRO A 207 4.54 7.90 11.53
C PRO A 207 3.28 7.15 11.11
N ALA A 208 2.15 7.48 11.74
CA ALA A 208 0.85 6.87 11.46
C ALA A 208 0.16 7.46 10.21
N ALA A 209 0.59 8.65 9.77
CA ALA A 209 0.10 9.29 8.54
C ALA A 209 1.25 9.99 7.80
N ILE A 210 1.17 9.99 6.47
CA ILE A 210 2.07 10.72 5.58
C ILE A 210 1.20 11.40 4.52
N ALA A 211 1.46 12.66 4.25
CA ALA A 211 0.92 13.37 3.12
C ALA A 211 2.08 13.93 2.29
N VAL A 212 1.90 14.02 0.98
CA VAL A 212 2.84 14.68 0.09
C VAL A 212 2.08 15.81 -0.60
N ASP A 213 2.59 17.03 -0.43
CA ASP A 213 2.08 18.22 -1.11
C ASP A 213 2.92 18.49 -2.37
N PHE A 214 2.25 18.52 -3.51
CA PHE A 214 2.84 18.84 -4.80
C PHE A 214 2.55 20.29 -5.11
N ARG A 215 3.54 21.17 -4.97
CA ARG A 215 3.41 22.54 -5.49
C ARG A 215 3.26 22.47 -7.01
N ARG A 216 2.08 22.84 -7.53
CA ARG A 216 1.95 23.28 -8.92
C ARG A 216 2.80 24.53 -9.08
N VAL A 217 3.96 24.41 -9.72
CA VAL A 217 4.66 25.58 -10.23
C VAL A 217 3.88 26.03 -11.46
N PHE A 218 2.95 26.97 -11.29
CA PHE A 218 2.41 27.72 -12.41
C PHE A 218 3.53 28.65 -12.89
N SER A 219 4.26 28.22 -13.92
CA SER A 219 5.16 29.11 -14.66
C SER A 219 4.31 30.08 -15.47
N TYR A 220 4.07 31.28 -14.97
CA TYR A 220 3.65 32.39 -15.82
C TYR A 220 4.90 32.83 -16.61
N SER A 221 5.03 32.36 -17.85
CA SER A 221 5.93 33.02 -18.80
C SER A 221 5.26 34.31 -19.21
N SER A 222 5.64 35.45 -18.61
CA SER A 222 5.34 36.74 -19.20
C SER A 222 6.08 36.84 -20.53
N LEU A 223 5.34 36.85 -21.63
CA LEU A 223 5.86 37.29 -22.92
C LEU A 223 6.18 38.78 -22.77
N SER A 224 7.47 39.11 -22.76
CA SER A 224 7.98 40.46 -22.98
C SER A 224 8.15 40.70 -24.47
#